data_AF-A0A2M7VTD2-F1
#
_entry.id   AF-A0A2M7VTD2-F1
#
_cell.length_a   1.000
_cell.length_b   1.000
_cell.length_c   1.000
_cell.angle_alpha   90.00
_cell.angle_beta   90.00
_cell.angle_gamma   90.00
#
_symmetry.space_group_name_H-M   'P 1'
#
loop_
_entity.id
_entity.type
_entity.pdbx_description
1 polymer ?
#
loop_
_entity_poly.entity_id
_entity_poly.type
_entity_poly.pdbx_seq_one_letter_code
_entity_poly.pdbx_strand_id
1 'polypeptide(L)' 'KPDSLLLEKAIARYHVDTTTSYFIGDSRRDTLAAEKVGLTAIQINTNSSITYYLNQIN' A
#
# COMPACT_ATOMS: atom_id res chain seq x y z
N LYS A 1 -5.86 8.07 4.20
CA LYS A 1 -5.47 9.44 4.66
C LYS A 1 -4.07 9.38 5.26
N PRO A 2 -3.11 10.16 4.74
CA PRO A 2 -1.68 9.98 5.01
C PRO A 2 -1.22 10.26 6.45
N ASP A 3 -2.08 10.79 7.32
CA ASP A 3 -1.72 11.16 8.70
C ASP A 3 -2.64 10.51 9.74
N SER A 4 -3.28 9.39 9.38
CA SER A 4 -4.26 8.70 10.24
C SER A 4 -3.66 7.63 11.15
N LEU A 5 -2.35 7.36 11.04
CA LEU A 5 -1.64 6.27 11.71
C LEU A 5 -2.19 4.86 11.42
N LEU A 6 -3.04 4.69 10.39
CA LEU A 6 -3.69 3.42 10.12
C LEU A 6 -2.71 2.34 9.66
N LEU A 7 -1.72 2.72 8.84
CA LEU A 7 -0.75 1.76 8.32
C LEU A 7 0.28 1.41 9.37
N GLU A 8 0.76 2.38 10.15
CA GLU A 8 1.67 2.18 11.28
C GLU A 8 1.07 1.23 12.32
N LYS A 9 -0.22 1.42 12.64
CA LYS A 9 -0.96 0.51 13.53
C LYS A 9 -1.12 -0.88 12.92
N ALA A 10 -1.42 -0.99 11.63
CA ALA A 10 -1.55 -2.28 10.96
C ALA A 10 -0.21 -3.03 10.94
N ILE A 11 0.88 -2.34 10.59
CA ILE A 11 2.24 -2.88 10.59
C ILE A 11 2.60 -3.42 11.97
N ALA A 12 2.41 -2.61 13.02
CA ALA A 12 2.71 -3.02 14.39
C ALA A 12 1.80 -4.16 14.89
N ARG A 13 0.50 -4.12 14.57
CA ARG A 13 -0.47 -5.12 15.04
C ARG A 13 -0.29 -6.47 14.38
N TYR A 14 0.02 -6.48 13.09
CA TYR A 14 0.11 -7.69 12.28
C TYR A 14 1.55 -8.11 11.99
N HIS A 15 2.54 -7.40 12.55
CA HIS A 15 3.97 -7.65 12.33
C HIS A 15 4.32 -7.70 10.84
N VAL A 16 3.78 -6.75 10.07
CA VAL A 16 4.01 -6.68 8.61
C VAL A 16 5.46 -6.31 8.36
N ASP A 17 6.16 -7.13 7.59
CA ASP A 17 7.46 -6.75 7.04
C ASP A 17 7.24 -5.84 5.83
N THR A 18 7.58 -4.55 5.99
CA THR A 18 7.37 -3.54 4.96
C THR A 18 8.25 -3.74 3.73
N THR A 19 9.35 -4.49 3.86
CA THR A 19 10.32 -4.73 2.76
C THR A 19 9.86 -5.79 1.79
N THR A 20 8.97 -6.68 2.23
CA THR A 20 8.42 -7.80 1.44
C THR A 20 6.91 -7.66 1.20
N SER A 21 6.34 -6.52 1.57
CA SER A 21 4.90 -6.26 1.46
C SER A 21 4.59 -5.10 0.51
N TYR A 22 3.40 -5.19 -0.09
CA TYR A 22 2.89 -4.20 -1.03
C TYR A 22 1.59 -3.56 -0.50
N PHE A 23 1.43 -2.28 -0.74
CA PHE A 23 0.18 -1.56 -0.51
C PHE A 23 -0.49 -1.25 -1.83
N ILE A 24 -1.77 -1.61 -1.99
CA ILE A 24 -2.55 -1.35 -3.21
C ILE A 24 -3.61 -0.31 -2.89
N GLY A 25 -3.62 0.81 -3.63
CA GLY A 25 -4.59 1.89 -3.44
C GLY A 25 -4.93 2.58 -4.76
N ASP A 26 -6.14 3.12 -4.87
CA ASP A 26 -6.59 3.81 -6.09
C ASP A 26 -6.28 5.31 -6.08
N SER A 27 -6.16 5.90 -4.89
CA SER A 27 -5.87 7.31 -4.72
C SER A 27 -4.40 7.58 -4.44
N ARG A 28 -3.90 8.71 -4.97
CA ARG A 28 -2.54 9.20 -4.69
C ARG A 28 -2.29 9.41 -3.18
N ARG A 29 -3.33 9.70 -2.40
CA ARG A 29 -3.20 9.91 -0.96
C ARG A 29 -2.90 8.62 -0.21
N ASP A 30 -3.33 7.48 -0.74
CA ASP A 30 -3.12 6.19 -0.09
C ASP A 30 -1.73 5.65 -0.42
N THR A 31 -1.27 5.82 -1.66
CA THR A 31 0.12 5.48 -2.03
C THR A 31 1.14 6.32 -1.28
N LEU A 32 0.91 7.64 -1.13
CA LEU A 32 1.75 8.50 -0.29
C LEU A 32 1.77 8.06 1.18
N ALA A 33 0.64 7.57 1.72
CA ALA A 33 0.60 7.06 3.09
C ALA A 33 1.46 5.80 3.25
N ALA A 34 1.41 4.91 2.27
CA ALA A 34 2.19 3.68 2.25
C ALA A 34 3.70 3.93 2.09
N GLU A 35 4.08 4.82 1.18
CA GLU A 35 5.47 5.23 0.99
C GLU A 35 6.08 5.81 2.28
N LYS A 36 5.30 6.63 3.02
CA LYS A 36 5.74 7.21 4.32
C LYS A 36 6.12 6.15 5.37
N VAL A 37 5.49 4.98 5.33
CA VAL A 37 5.75 3.88 6.28
C VAL A 37 6.69 2.82 5.73
N GLY A 38 7.31 3.07 4.56
CA GLY A 38 8.29 2.17 3.95
C GLY A 38 7.70 0.99 3.17
N LEU A 39 6.40 1.03 2.84
CA LEU A 39 5.77 0.02 1.98
C LEU A 39 5.95 0.39 0.51
N THR A 40 6.11 -0.63 -0.34
CA THR A 40 6.01 -0.46 -1.80
C THR A 40 4.54 -0.21 -2.17
N ALA A 41 4.24 0.94 -2.76
CA ALA A 41 2.87 1.31 -3.12
C ALA A 41 2.58 1.07 -4.61
N ILE A 42 1.48 0.37 -4.90
CA ILE A 42 0.94 0.14 -6.24
C ILE A 42 -0.33 0.97 -6.39
N GLN A 43 -0.30 1.97 -7.29
CA GLN A 43 -1.49 2.75 -7.62
C GLN A 43 -2.30 2.05 -8.71
N ILE A 44 -3.57 1.78 -8.43
CA ILE A 44 -4.50 1.18 -9.40
C ILE A 44 -5.55 2.18 -9.87
N ASN A 45 -6.19 1.91 -11.00
CA ASN A 45 -7.35 2.69 -11.42
C ASN A 45 -8.59 2.21 -10.66
N THR A 46 -9.46 3.14 -10.27
CA THR A 46 -10.75 2.78 -9.65
C THR A 46 -11.54 1.83 -10.56
N ASN A 47 -12.13 0.79 -9.98
CA ASN A 47 -12.88 -0.28 -10.69
C ASN A 47 -12.07 -1.08 -11.72
N SER A 48 -10.74 -1.01 -11.71
CA SER A 48 -9.91 -1.87 -12.55
C SER A 48 -9.67 -3.25 -11.90
N SER A 49 -9.47 -4.27 -12.73
CA SER A 49 -9.06 -5.58 -12.23
C SER A 49 -7.64 -5.53 -11.68
N ILE A 50 -7.43 -6.11 -10.49
CA ILE A 50 -6.10 -6.23 -9.90
C ILE A 50 -5.13 -7.06 -10.76
N THR A 51 -5.68 -7.94 -11.61
CA THR A 51 -4.88 -8.81 -12.49
C THR A 51 -3.95 -8.04 -13.42
N TYR A 52 -4.29 -6.80 -13.77
CA TYR A 52 -3.44 -5.94 -14.60
C TYR A 52 -2.16 -5.46 -13.91
N TYR A 53 -2.08 -5.60 -12.58
CA TYR A 53 -1.00 -5.08 -11.75
C TYR A 53 -0.14 -6.17 -11.10
N LEU A 54 -0.46 -7.45 -11.34
CA LEU A 54 0.25 -8.57 -10.71
C LEU A 54 1.74 -8.62 -11.09
N ASN A 55 2.11 -8.11 -12.27
CA ASN A 55 3.50 -8.04 -12.71
C ASN A 55 4.36 -7.04 -11.89
N GLN A 56 3.76 -6.28 -10.98
CA GLN A 56 4.45 -5.36 -10.08
C GLN A 56 4.75 -5.99 -8.72
N ILE A 57 4.26 -7.21 -8.47
CA ILE A 57 4.45 -7.97 -7.24
C ILE A 57 5.43 -9.09 -7.56
N ASN A 58 6.56 -9.15 -6.84
CA ASN A 58 7.61 -10.14 -7.02
C ASN A 58 7.36 -11.40 -6.20
#